data_AF-A0A949XHW1-F1
#
_entry.id   AF-A0A949XHW1-F1
#
_cell.length_a   1.000
_cell.length_b   1.000
_cell.length_c   1.000
_cell.angle_alpha   90.00
_cell.angle_beta   90.00
_cell.angle_gamma   90.00
#
_symmetry.space_group_name_H-M   'P 1'
#
loop_
_entity.id
_entity.type
_entity.pdbx_description
1 polymer ?
#
loop_
_entity_poly.entity_id
_entity_poly.type
_entity_poly.pdbx_seq_one_letter_code
_entity_poly.pdbx_strand_id
1 'polypeptide(L)'
;MSRTAFVPTDEQRNAVSIMAACGTPHRIICKKIINHQTSLPIDEKTLRKAFRQELDEGLIATNAMVKQSLIKTAMSTRNNSVQAATAWLGAHGGPEWRKKVDLDLSNKDDKPFKVELTEARFAAIAKGTVEDV
;
A
#
# COMPACT_ATOMS: atom_id res chain seq x y z
N MET A 1 -22.16 9.17 31.34
CA MET A 1 -23.02 8.40 30.42
C MET A 1 -22.15 7.46 29.61
N SER A 2 -22.43 6.15 29.61
CA SER A 2 -21.63 5.18 28.86
C SER A 2 -21.87 5.40 27.36
N ARG A 3 -20.80 5.65 26.61
CA ARG A 3 -20.89 5.86 25.16
C ARG A 3 -21.23 4.52 24.50
N THR A 4 -22.44 4.38 23.95
CA THR A 4 -22.87 3.18 23.23
C THR A 4 -21.87 2.84 22.13
N ALA A 5 -21.51 1.57 22.01
CA ALA A 5 -20.59 1.11 20.97
C ALA A 5 -21.25 1.25 19.59
N PHE A 6 -20.46 1.66 18.60
CA PHE A 6 -20.88 1.69 17.20
C PHE A 6 -21.11 0.26 16.71
N VAL A 7 -22.28 -0.01 16.14
CA VAL A 7 -22.65 -1.29 15.54
C VAL A 7 -22.72 -1.10 14.03
N PRO A 8 -21.81 -1.69 13.25
CA PRO A 8 -21.82 -1.58 11.80
C PRO A 8 -22.97 -2.39 11.19
N THR A 9 -23.57 -1.86 10.12
CA THR A 9 -24.54 -2.60 9.30
C THR A 9 -23.83 -3.45 8.25
N ASP A 10 -24.49 -4.46 7.72
CA ASP A 10 -23.92 -5.32 6.66
C ASP A 10 -23.59 -4.54 5.38
N GLU A 11 -24.42 -3.54 5.05
CA GLU A 11 -24.17 -2.64 3.91
C GLU A 11 -22.88 -1.82 4.13
N GLN A 12 -22.67 -1.31 5.35
CA GLN A 12 -21.43 -0.60 5.71
C GLN A 12 -20.23 -1.53 5.66
N ARG A 13 -20.36 -2.79 6.12
CA ARG A 13 -19.29 -3.79 6.04
C ARG A 13 -18.89 -4.06 4.60
N ASN A 14 -19.86 -4.27 3.73
CA ASN A 14 -19.60 -4.47 2.30
C ASN A 14 -18.93 -3.24 1.67
N ALA A 15 -19.43 -2.04 1.95
CA ALA A 15 -18.84 -0.80 1.47
C ALA A 15 -17.38 -0.62 1.93
N VAL A 16 -17.07 -0.91 3.20
CA VAL A 16 -15.70 -0.86 3.73
C VAL A 16 -14.81 -1.92 3.08
N SER A 17 -15.30 -3.14 2.92
CA SER A 17 -14.57 -4.23 2.26
C SER A 17 -14.17 -3.86 0.82
N ILE A 18 -15.11 -3.33 0.04
CA ILE A 18 -14.84 -2.88 -1.34
C ILE A 18 -13.85 -1.71 -1.36
N MET A 19 -14.01 -0.71 -0.49
CA MET A 19 -13.10 0.44 -0.45
C MET A 19 -11.68 0.03 -0.02
N ALA A 20 -11.56 -0.90 0.93
CA ALA A 20 -10.28 -1.46 1.39
C ALA A 20 -9.61 -2.29 0.29
N ALA A 21 -10.38 -3.11 -0.42
CA ALA A 21 -9.96 -3.84 -1.62
C ALA A 21 -9.37 -2.92 -2.70
N CYS A 22 -9.96 -1.73 -2.89
CA CYS A 22 -9.46 -0.72 -3.83
C CYS A 22 -8.28 0.11 -3.31
N GLY A 23 -7.77 -0.16 -2.10
CA GLY A 23 -6.67 0.61 -1.50
C GLY A 23 -7.05 2.02 -1.04
N THR A 24 -8.34 2.26 -0.75
CA THR A 24 -8.81 3.57 -0.31
C THR A 24 -8.23 3.91 1.07
N PRO A 25 -7.66 5.11 1.28
CA PRO A 25 -7.14 5.52 2.59
C PRO A 25 -8.23 5.54 3.66
N HIS A 26 -7.93 5.08 4.88
CA HIS A 26 -8.89 5.02 6.00
C HIS A 26 -9.61 6.35 6.26
N ARG A 27 -8.91 7.48 6.16
CA ARG A 27 -9.48 8.83 6.31
C ARG A 27 -10.65 9.11 5.35
N ILE A 28 -10.63 8.52 4.16
CA ILE A 28 -11.69 8.68 3.15
C ILE A 28 -12.84 7.72 3.44
N ILE A 29 -12.52 6.48 3.83
CA ILE A 29 -13.52 5.48 4.26
C ILE A 29 -14.33 6.01 5.44
N CYS A 30 -13.66 6.61 6.44
CA CYS A 30 -14.30 7.27 7.59
C CYS A 30 -15.33 8.32 7.19
N LYS A 31 -15.03 9.16 6.20
CA LYS A 31 -15.96 10.19 5.69
C LYS A 31 -17.21 9.60 5.05
N LYS A 32 -17.10 8.39 4.49
CA LYS A 32 -18.20 7.72 3.79
C LYS A 32 -19.12 6.95 4.73
N ILE A 33 -18.59 6.42 5.84
CA ILE A 33 -19.37 5.65 6.80
C ILE A 33 -19.98 6.58 7.87
N ILE A 34 -21.30 6.73 7.81
CA ILE A 34 -22.07 7.57 8.74
C ILE A 34 -22.53 6.74 9.92
N ASN A 35 -22.27 7.23 11.13
CA ASN A 35 -22.82 6.63 12.34
C ASN A 35 -24.30 6.98 12.49
N HIS A 36 -25.16 5.96 12.47
CA HIS A 36 -26.61 6.12 12.62
C HIS A 36 -27.04 6.78 13.94
N GLN A 37 -26.22 6.70 15.00
CA GLN A 37 -26.52 7.30 16.30
C GLN A 37 -26.19 8.79 16.37
N THR A 38 -25.15 9.23 15.66
CA THR A 38 -24.66 10.62 15.74
C THR A 38 -24.91 11.41 14.45
N SER A 39 -25.35 10.76 13.38
CA SER A 39 -25.48 11.31 12.02
C SER A 39 -24.18 11.94 11.48
N LEU A 40 -23.04 11.54 12.06
CA LEU A 40 -21.72 12.05 11.72
C LEU A 40 -20.83 10.92 11.18
N PRO A 41 -19.82 11.25 10.38
CA PRO A 41 -18.79 10.30 9.98
C PRO A 41 -18.11 9.63 11.18
N ILE A 42 -17.72 8.36 11.03
CA ILE A 42 -16.98 7.65 12.06
C ILE A 42 -15.52 8.11 12.12
N ASP A 43 -14.95 8.09 13.33
CA ASP A 43 -13.51 8.28 13.52
C ASP A 43 -12.71 7.04 13.11
N GLU A 44 -11.42 7.22 12.82
CA GLU A 44 -10.52 6.15 12.38
C GLU A 44 -10.32 5.06 13.44
N LYS A 45 -10.37 5.44 14.74
CA LYS A 45 -10.36 4.46 15.84
C LYS A 45 -11.59 3.54 15.79
N THR A 46 -12.75 4.10 15.48
CA THR A 46 -14.00 3.33 15.35
C THR A 46 -13.96 2.44 14.11
N LEU A 47 -13.45 2.96 12.98
CA LEU A 47 -13.28 2.20 11.75
C LEU A 47 -12.43 0.94 12.00
N ARG A 48 -11.24 1.09 12.59
CA ARG A 48 -10.35 -0.03 12.89
C ARG A 48 -10.95 -1.04 13.85
N LYS A 49 -11.77 -0.60 14.81
CA LYS A 49 -12.37 -1.50 15.81
C LYS A 49 -13.55 -2.29 15.25
N ALA A 50 -14.40 -1.65 14.44
CA ALA A 50 -15.63 -2.26 13.94
C ALA A 50 -15.45 -3.06 12.64
N PHE A 51 -14.48 -2.66 11.80
CA PHE A 51 -14.26 -3.23 10.47
C PHE A 51 -12.87 -3.85 10.30
N ARG A 52 -12.31 -4.40 11.39
CA ARG A 52 -10.93 -4.92 11.37
C ARG A 52 -10.75 -6.00 10.32
N GLN A 53 -11.71 -6.92 10.26
CA GLN A 53 -11.69 -8.04 9.34
C GLN A 53 -11.73 -7.58 7.88
N GLU A 54 -12.63 -6.65 7.54
CA GLU A 54 -12.78 -6.13 6.18
C GLU A 54 -11.55 -5.35 5.70
N LEU A 55 -10.92 -4.60 6.60
CA LEU A 55 -9.68 -3.87 6.29
C LEU A 55 -8.50 -4.81 6.06
N ASP A 56 -8.38 -5.87 6.88
CA ASP A 56 -7.28 -6.83 6.80
C ASP A 56 -7.47 -7.78 5.59
N GLU A 57 -8.70 -8.25 5.35
CA GLU A 57 -9.01 -9.22 4.31
C GLU A 57 -9.21 -8.59 2.92
N GLY A 58 -9.76 -7.37 2.84
CA GLY A 58 -10.16 -6.77 1.56
C GLY A 58 -9.00 -6.70 0.56
N LEU A 59 -7.85 -6.19 0.99
CA LEU A 59 -6.67 -6.09 0.14
C LEU A 59 -6.08 -7.46 -0.21
N ILE A 60 -6.09 -8.41 0.74
CA ILE A 60 -5.56 -9.77 0.54
C ILE A 60 -6.40 -10.50 -0.51
N ALA A 61 -7.73 -10.47 -0.36
CA ALA A 61 -8.67 -11.14 -1.25
C ALA A 61 -8.58 -10.56 -2.68
N THR A 62 -8.55 -9.24 -2.83
CA THR A 62 -8.41 -8.61 -4.15
C THR A 62 -7.08 -8.93 -4.80
N ASN A 63 -5.98 -8.89 -4.04
CA ASN A 63 -4.67 -9.30 -4.56
C ASN A 63 -4.66 -10.77 -5.00
N ALA A 64 -5.33 -11.66 -4.27
CA ALA A 64 -5.46 -13.06 -4.65
C ALA A 64 -6.25 -13.23 -5.96
N MET A 65 -7.36 -12.51 -6.14
CA MET A 65 -8.16 -12.53 -7.38
C MET A 65 -7.36 -12.00 -8.58
N VAL A 66 -6.62 -10.90 -8.39
CA VAL A 66 -5.74 -10.34 -9.44
C VAL A 66 -4.65 -11.34 -9.81
N LYS A 67 -4.00 -11.98 -8.82
CA LYS A 67 -3.01 -13.05 -9.05
C LYS A 67 -3.62 -14.24 -9.80
N GLN A 68 -4.82 -14.68 -9.43
CA GLN A 68 -5.50 -15.78 -10.12
C GLN A 68 -5.77 -15.44 -11.60
N SER A 69 -6.25 -14.24 -11.88
CA SER A 69 -6.47 -13.75 -13.26
C SER A 69 -5.17 -13.67 -14.06
N LEU A 70 -4.08 -13.22 -13.43
CA LEU A 70 -2.75 -13.15 -14.04
C LEU A 70 -2.24 -14.55 -14.42
N ILE A 71 -2.29 -15.51 -13.49
CA ILE A 71 -1.86 -16.90 -13.73
C ILE A 71 -2.69 -17.53 -14.85
N LYS A 72 -4.02 -17.34 -14.84
CA LYS A 72 -4.91 -17.84 -15.90
C LYS A 72 -4.58 -17.25 -17.26
N THR A 73 -4.14 -15.98 -17.30
CA THR A 73 -3.69 -15.33 -18.54
C THR A 73 -2.34 -15.87 -18.99
N ALA A 74 -1.39 -16.04 -18.07
CA ALA A 74 -0.06 -16.60 -18.32
C ALA A 74 -0.09 -18.05 -18.84
N MET A 75 -1.09 -18.84 -18.45
CA MET A 75 -1.29 -20.21 -18.93
C MET A 75 -2.12 -20.31 -20.23
N SER A 76 -2.61 -19.19 -20.75
CA SER A 76 -3.45 -19.17 -21.96
C SER A 76 -2.61 -19.00 -23.24
N THR A 77 -3.22 -19.21 -24.42
CA THR A 77 -2.59 -18.94 -25.73
C THR A 77 -2.99 -17.57 -26.30
N ARG A 78 -3.50 -16.66 -25.46
CA ARG A 78 -3.98 -15.33 -25.91
C ARG A 78 -2.83 -14.33 -26.09
N ASN A 79 -3.10 -13.29 -26.88
CA ASN A 79 -2.25 -12.10 -26.93
C ASN A 79 -2.10 -11.56 -25.49
N ASN A 80 -0.85 -11.39 -25.04
CA ASN A 80 -0.42 -11.02 -23.67
C ASN A 80 -0.06 -12.17 -22.71
N SER A 81 -0.18 -13.44 -23.13
CA SER A 81 0.21 -14.58 -22.29
C SER A 81 1.69 -14.57 -21.90
N VAL A 82 2.58 -14.30 -22.86
CA VAL A 82 4.04 -14.25 -22.62
C VAL A 82 4.42 -13.14 -21.64
N GLN A 83 3.78 -11.97 -21.74
CA GLN A 83 3.98 -10.85 -20.82
C GLN A 83 3.52 -11.21 -19.41
N ALA A 84 2.35 -11.84 -19.27
CA ALA A 84 1.83 -12.30 -17.99
C ALA A 84 2.74 -13.38 -17.36
N ALA A 85 3.22 -14.33 -18.15
CA ALA A 85 4.17 -15.36 -17.71
C ALA A 85 5.52 -14.77 -17.29
N THR A 86 6.05 -13.83 -18.06
CA THR A 86 7.30 -13.11 -17.73
C THR A 86 7.15 -12.32 -16.43
N ALA A 87 6.03 -11.62 -16.25
CA ALA A 87 5.75 -10.87 -15.02
C ALA A 87 5.61 -11.81 -13.80
N TRP A 88 4.93 -12.94 -13.95
CA TRP A 88 4.81 -13.96 -12.91
C TRP A 88 6.18 -14.51 -12.49
N LEU A 89 6.99 -14.92 -13.47
CA LEU A 89 8.32 -15.49 -13.25
C LEU A 89 9.31 -14.45 -12.70
N GLY A 90 9.22 -13.17 -13.10
CA GLY A 90 10.02 -12.11 -12.50
C GLY A 90 9.80 -11.93 -10.99
N ALA A 91 8.59 -12.24 -10.50
CA ALA A 91 8.25 -12.17 -9.08
C ALA A 91 8.44 -13.51 -8.34
N HIS A 92 8.24 -14.67 -8.99
CA HIS A 92 8.17 -15.98 -8.34
C HIS A 92 9.13 -17.04 -8.88
N GLY A 93 9.78 -16.80 -10.02
CA GLY A 93 10.64 -17.76 -10.72
C GLY A 93 12.04 -17.92 -10.12
N GLY A 94 12.33 -17.28 -8.99
CA GLY A 94 13.62 -17.37 -8.30
C GLY A 94 14.68 -16.38 -8.81
N PRO A 95 15.94 -16.53 -8.37
CA PRO A 95 17.02 -15.60 -8.70
C PRO A 95 17.29 -15.46 -10.20
N GLU A 96 17.09 -16.54 -10.96
CA GLU A 96 17.30 -16.59 -12.42
C GLU A 96 16.49 -15.54 -13.19
N TRP A 97 15.29 -15.21 -12.69
CA TRP A 97 14.31 -14.34 -13.34
C TRP A 97 14.32 -12.90 -12.84
N ARG A 98 15.14 -12.60 -11.82
CA ARG A 98 15.29 -11.22 -11.34
C ARG A 98 16.06 -10.43 -12.39
N LYS A 99 15.52 -9.27 -12.77
CA LYS A 99 16.26 -8.32 -13.61
C LYS A 99 17.54 -7.93 -12.88
N LYS A 100 18.69 -8.27 -13.46
CA LYS A 100 19.97 -7.73 -13.02
C LYS A 100 19.96 -6.24 -13.34
N VAL A 101 20.04 -5.43 -12.31
CA VAL A 101 20.24 -3.99 -12.45
C VAL A 101 21.73 -3.78 -12.22
N ASP A 102 22.47 -3.61 -13.31
CA ASP A 102 23.84 -3.13 -13.23
C ASP A 102 23.78 -1.64 -12.96
N LEU A 103 23.82 -1.29 -11.68
CA LEU A 103 23.84 0.10 -11.25
C LEU A 103 25.27 0.61 -11.38
N ASP A 104 25.51 1.45 -12.38
CA ASP A 104 26.77 2.16 -12.48
C ASP A 104 26.86 3.18 -11.33
N LEU A 105 27.78 2.90 -10.41
CA LEU A 105 28.12 3.75 -9.27
C LEU A 105 29.33 4.64 -9.59
N SER A 106 29.67 4.81 -10.87
CA SER A 106 30.62 5.83 -11.28
C SER A 106 29.98 7.22 -11.14
N ASN A 107 30.77 8.16 -10.63
CA ASN A 107 30.46 9.58 -10.80
C ASN A 107 30.85 9.99 -12.24
N LYS A 108 30.40 11.14 -12.74
CA LYS A 108 30.69 11.66 -14.09
C LYS A 108 32.20 11.67 -14.47
N ASP A 109 33.08 11.59 -13.48
CA ASP A 109 34.54 11.61 -13.61
C ASP A 109 35.24 10.26 -13.26
N ASP A 110 34.52 9.14 -13.12
CA ASP A 110 35.06 7.83 -12.67
C ASP A 110 35.78 7.88 -11.30
N LYS A 111 35.52 8.91 -10.50
CA LYS A 111 36.09 9.08 -9.17
C LYS A 111 35.15 8.48 -8.11
N PRO A 112 35.71 7.97 -6.98
CA PRO A 112 34.90 7.53 -5.86
C PRO A 112 33.93 8.62 -5.42
N PHE A 113 32.69 8.25 -5.08
CA PHE A 113 31.76 9.17 -4.44
C PHE A 113 32.39 9.72 -3.16
N LYS A 114 32.73 11.01 -3.17
CA LYS A 114 33.14 11.72 -1.96
C LYS A 114 31.89 12.18 -1.22
N VAL A 115 31.53 11.46 -0.16
CA VAL A 115 30.55 11.95 0.80
C VAL A 115 31.28 12.83 1.80
N GLU A 116 31.45 14.11 1.45
CA GLU A 116 31.96 15.11 2.38
C GLU A 116 30.80 15.69 3.20
N LEU A 117 30.79 15.33 4.49
CA LEU A 117 29.93 15.94 5.49
C LEU A 117 30.73 17.07 6.16
N THR A 118 30.74 18.23 5.52
CA THR A 118 31.30 19.43 6.15
C THR A 118 30.50 19.82 7.38
N GLU A 119 31.14 20.36 8.41
CA GLU A 119 30.45 20.86 9.61
C GLU A 119 29.31 21.82 9.26
N ALA A 120 29.50 22.68 8.25
CA ALA A 120 28.46 23.57 7.76
C ALA A 120 27.24 22.82 7.19
N ARG A 121 27.48 21.73 6.45
CA ARG A 121 26.42 20.88 5.88
C ARG A 121 25.71 20.08 6.97
N PHE A 122 26.45 19.57 7.95
CA PHE A 122 25.88 18.92 9.12
C PHE A 122 25.04 19.87 9.96
N ALA A 123 25.55 21.08 10.24
CA ALA A 123 24.85 22.11 11.00
C ALA A 123 23.56 22.59 10.30
N ALA A 124 23.57 22.69 8.97
CA ALA A 124 22.37 23.02 8.19
C ALA A 124 21.30 21.92 8.26
N ILE A 125 21.70 20.65 8.16
CA ILE A 125 20.77 19.51 8.34
C ILE A 125 20.25 19.46 9.77
N ALA A 126 21.12 19.63 10.77
CA ALA A 126 20.76 19.61 12.17
C ALA A 126 19.78 20.74 12.53
N LYS A 127 20.00 21.96 12.03
CA LYS A 127 19.06 23.08 12.23
C LYS A 127 17.68 22.79 11.63
N GLY A 128 17.62 22.27 10.40
CA GLY A 128 16.35 21.89 9.78
C GLY A 128 15.61 20.77 10.52
N THR A 129 16.33 19.90 11.24
CA THR A 129 15.72 18.79 11.99
C THR A 129 15.23 19.22 13.39
N VAL A 130 15.80 20.28 13.95
CA VAL A 130 15.41 20.84 15.26
C VAL A 130 14.26 21.83 15.14
N GLU A 131 14.09 22.47 13.98
CA GLU A 131 12.98 23.41 13.71
C GLU A 131 11.66 22.71 13.32
N ASP A 132 11.70 21.42 13.00
CA ASP A 132 10.54 20.59 12.62
C ASP A 132 10.02 19.65 13.75
N VAL A 133 10.47 19.84 15.01
CA VAL A 133 9.98 19.14 16.22
C VAL A 133 9.37 20.12 17.21
#